data_AF-A0A507WLM0-F1
#
_entry.id   AF-A0A507WLM0-F1
#
_cell.length_a   1.000
_cell.length_b   1.000
_cell.length_c   1.000
_cell.angle_alpha   90.00
_cell.angle_beta   90.00
_cell.angle_gamma   90.00
#
_symmetry.space_group_name_H-M   'P 1'
#
loop_
_entity.id
_entity.type
_entity.pdbx_description
1 polymer ?
#
loop_
_entity_poly.entity_id
_entity_poly.type
_entity_poly.pdbx_seq_one_letter_code
_entity_poly.pdbx_strand_id
1 'polypeptide(L)' 'MSSLALEQLSITLKTSASEIQELSSLSDAHLLQLNSLIEKAQQTQRKTLSDAIDNAMSYIPALLRIPVMKIVRG' A
#
# COMPACT_ATOMS: atom_id res chain seq x y z
N MET A 1 -27.64 -5.96 12.66
CA MET A 1 -27.37 -6.17 11.23
C MET A 1 -26.04 -5.50 10.93
N SER A 2 -25.01 -6.23 10.48
CA SER A 2 -23.75 -5.60 10.05
C SER A 2 -24.03 -4.77 8.80
N SER A 3 -23.59 -3.52 8.79
CA SER A 3 -23.65 -2.68 7.59
C SER A 3 -22.65 -3.21 6.56
N LEU A 4 -23.07 -3.34 5.31
CA LEU A 4 -22.22 -3.73 4.18
C LEU A 4 -20.95 -2.88 4.08
N ALA A 5 -21.05 -1.58 4.43
CA ALA A 5 -19.91 -0.67 4.43
C ALA A 5 -18.85 -1.04 5.49
N LEU A 6 -19.28 -1.59 6.62
CA LEU A 6 -18.40 -2.06 7.68
C LEU A 6 -17.67 -3.34 7.27
N GLU A 7 -18.37 -4.26 6.59
CA GLU A 7 -17.74 -5.46 6.04
C GLU A 7 -16.67 -5.11 4.99
N GLN A 8 -16.98 -4.18 4.08
CA GLN A 8 -16.01 -3.68 3.10
C GLN A 8 -14.79 -3.05 3.78
N LEU A 9 -14.99 -2.25 4.83
CA LEU A 9 -13.90 -1.65 5.59
C LEU A 9 -13.01 -2.70 6.27
N SER A 10 -13.60 -3.78 6.82
CA SER A 10 -12.82 -4.88 7.42
C SER A 10 -11.90 -5.57 6.41
N ILE A 11 -12.38 -5.76 5.19
CA ILE A 11 -11.62 -6.33 4.08
C ILE A 11 -10.46 -5.42 3.69
N THR A 12 -10.71 -4.11 3.52
CA THR A 12 -9.68 -3.14 3.14
C THR A 12 -8.58 -3.01 4.21
N LEU A 13 -8.96 -3.09 5.48
CA LEU A 13 -8.04 -3.03 6.62
C LEU A 13 -7.38 -4.39 6.95
N LYS A 14 -7.83 -5.49 6.32
CA LYS A 14 -7.41 -6.86 6.63
C LYS A 14 -7.59 -7.23 8.11
N THR A 15 -8.72 -6.84 8.68
CA THR A 15 -9.11 -7.07 10.07
C THR A 15 -10.44 -7.83 10.12
N SER A 16 -10.87 -8.25 11.31
CA SER A 16 -12.18 -8.86 11.52
C SER A 16 -13.26 -7.79 11.75
N ALA A 17 -14.48 -8.03 11.26
CA ALA A 17 -15.61 -7.12 11.49
C ALA A 17 -15.90 -6.93 13.00
N SER A 18 -15.52 -7.89 13.84
CA SER A 18 -15.58 -7.80 15.30
C SER A 18 -14.62 -6.78 15.90
N GLU A 19 -13.43 -6.60 15.32
CA GLU A 19 -12.44 -5.61 15.79
C GLU A 19 -12.84 -4.17 15.46
N ILE A 20 -13.64 -3.99 14.41
CA ILE A 20 -14.12 -2.67 13.96
C ILE A 20 -15.60 -2.45 14.26
N GLN A 21 -16.21 -3.28 15.11
CA GLN A 21 -17.63 -3.22 15.40
C GLN A 21 -18.03 -1.91 16.08
N GLU A 22 -17.10 -1.24 16.78
CA GLU A 22 -17.32 0.10 17.36
C GLU A 22 -17.58 1.17 16.29
N LEU A 23 -17.07 0.97 15.07
CA LEU A 23 -17.32 1.84 13.92
C LEU A 23 -18.73 1.66 13.34
N SER A 24 -19.51 0.69 13.82
CA SER A 24 -20.92 0.54 13.42
C SER A 24 -21.83 1.67 13.91
N SER A 25 -21.32 2.51 14.83
CA SER A 25 -21.95 3.75 15.25
C SER A 25 -21.85 4.87 14.20
N LEU A 26 -20.95 4.75 13.22
CA LEU A 26 -20.80 5.68 12.12
C LEU A 26 -21.86 5.41 11.04
N SER A 27 -22.28 6.48 10.36
CA SER A 27 -23.16 6.34 9.21
C SER A 27 -22.48 5.58 8.08
N ASP A 28 -23.26 4.85 7.28
CA ASP A 28 -22.76 4.12 6.11
C ASP A 28 -22.01 5.04 5.13
N ALA A 29 -22.45 6.30 4.99
CA ALA A 29 -21.77 7.30 4.16
C ALA A 29 -20.35 7.61 4.67
N HIS A 30 -20.17 7.73 5.99
CA HIS A 30 -18.86 7.96 6.59
C HIS A 30 -17.95 6.73 6.48
N LEU A 31 -18.51 5.53 6.64
CA LEU A 31 -17.76 4.27 6.47
C LEU A 31 -17.28 4.09 5.02
N LEU A 32 -18.13 4.39 4.04
CA LEU A 32 -17.75 4.36 2.62
C LEU A 32 -16.67 5.40 2.30
N GLN A 33 -16.80 6.62 2.84
CA GLN A 33 -15.80 7.66 2.65
C GLN A 33 -14.45 7.27 3.27
N LEU A 34 -14.46 6.71 4.49
CA LEU A 34 -13.27 6.19 5.16
C LEU A 34 -12.61 5.09 4.33
N ASN A 35 -13.41 4.15 3.82
CA ASN A 35 -12.92 3.07 2.99
C ASN A 35 -12.21 3.60 1.72
N SER A 36 -12.84 4.55 1.02
CA SER A 36 -12.26 5.19 -0.17
C SER A 36 -10.94 5.93 0.14
N LEU A 37 -10.86 6.63 1.28
CA LEU A 37 -9.64 7.31 1.69
C LEU A 37 -8.50 6.33 1.98
N ILE A 38 -8.80 5.21 2.65
CA ILE A 38 -7.82 4.16 2.94
C ILE A 38 -7.34 3.50 1.66
N GLU A 39 -8.25 3.13 0.74
CA GLU A 39 -7.88 2.55 -0.56
C GLU A 39 -6.94 3.47 -1.34
N LYS A 40 -7.26 4.77 -1.40
CA LYS A 40 -6.42 5.78 -2.07
C LYS A 40 -5.05 5.94 -1.39
N ALA A 41 -5.01 5.93 -0.06
CA ALA A 41 -3.76 6.00 0.69
C ALA A 41 -2.88 4.76 0.42
N GLN A 42 -3.46 3.56 0.45
CA GLN A 42 -2.76 2.32 0.14
C GLN A 42 -2.24 2.28 -1.31
N GLN A 43 -3.05 2.76 -2.27
CA GLN A 43 -2.62 2.87 -3.67
C GLN A 43 -1.44 3.84 -3.82
N THR A 44 -1.50 4.99 -3.15
CA THR A 44 -0.43 5.98 -3.15
C THR A 44 0.85 5.40 -2.55
N GLN A 45 0.74 4.71 -1.41
CA GLN A 45 1.87 4.05 -0.77
C GLN A 45 2.54 3.02 -1.68
N ARG A 46 1.74 2.16 -2.34
CA ARG A 46 2.25 1.17 -3.30
C ARG A 46 2.98 1.83 -4.47
N LYS A 47 2.41 2.92 -5.00
CA LYS A 47 3.04 3.68 -6.09
C LYS A 47 4.37 4.29 -5.65
N THR A 48 4.40 5.00 -4.53
CA THR A 48 5.63 5.59 -4.00
C THR A 48 6.71 4.54 -3.73
N LEU A 49 6.32 3.37 -3.20
CA LEU A 49 7.25 2.26 -2.99
C LEU A 49 7.78 1.71 -4.32
N SER A 50 6.91 1.51 -5.32
CA SER A 50 7.32 1.08 -6.66
C SER A 50 8.30 2.08 -7.28
N ASP A 51 7.96 3.37 -7.25
CA ASP A 51 8.82 4.43 -7.77
C ASP A 51 10.18 4.46 -7.06
N ALA A 52 10.20 4.22 -5.74
CA ALA A 52 11.44 4.13 -4.97
C ALA A 52 12.29 2.89 -5.36
N ILE A 53 11.65 1.74 -5.59
CA ILE A 53 12.31 0.51 -6.06
C ILE A 53 12.89 0.72 -7.46
N ASP A 54 12.11 1.28 -8.38
CA ASP A 54 12.55 1.52 -9.76
C ASP A 54 13.74 2.49 -9.80
N ASN A 55 13.70 3.53 -8.97
CA ASN A 55 14.83 4.43 -8.80
C ASN A 55 16.05 3.68 -8.24
N ALA A 56 15.90 2.90 -7.17
CA ALA A 56 17.00 2.12 -6.59
C ALA A 56 17.59 1.13 -7.60
N MET A 57 16.77 0.44 -8.38
CA MET A 57 17.18 -0.49 -9.44
C MET A 57 17.96 0.22 -10.55
N SER A 58 17.63 1.47 -10.88
CA SER A 58 18.37 2.29 -11.84
C SER A 58 19.81 2.63 -11.35
N TYR A 59 20.02 2.73 -10.04
CA TYR A 59 21.35 2.95 -9.46
C TYR A 59 22.23 1.70 -9.40
N ILE A 60 21.64 0.49 -9.44
CA ILE A 60 22.38 -0.78 -9.36
C ILE A 60 23.39 -0.95 -10.52
N PRO A 61 23.05 -0.73 -11.80
CA PRO A 61 24.02 -0.76 -12.90
C PRO A 61 25.18 0.24 -12.71
N ALA A 62 24.91 1.42 -12.17
CA ALA A 62 25.93 2.43 -11.93
C ALA A 62 26.92 2.00 -10.83
N LEU A 63 26.42 1.39 -9.76
CA LEU A 63 27.23 0.87 -8.65
C LEU A 63 28.02 -0.39 -9.07
N LEU A 64 27.43 -1.26 -9.89
CA LEU A 64 28.07 -2.48 -10.40
C LEU A 64 29.06 -2.21 -11.54
N ARG A 65 29.03 -1.02 -12.17
CA ARG A 65 29.90 -0.68 -13.31
C ARG A 65 31.39 -0.73 -12.97
N ILE A 66 31.80 -0.26 -11.78
CA ILE A 66 33.21 -0.21 -11.39
C ILE A 66 33.78 -1.62 -11.11
N PRO A 67 33.11 -2.48 -10.31
CA PRO A 67 33.52 -3.88 -10.16
C PRO A 67 33.55 -4.66 -11.47
N VAL A 68 32.51 -4.52 -12.31
CA VAL A 68 32.42 -5.25 -13.59
C VAL A 68 33.50 -4.81 -14.58
N MET A 69 33.79 -3.50 -14.69
CA MET A 69 34.90 -3.01 -15.52
C MET A 69 36.27 -3.52 -15.08
N LYS A 70 36.49 -3.71 -13.77
CA LYS A 70 37.74 -4.28 -13.24
C LYS A 70 37.91 -5.76 -13.59
N ILE A 71 36.81 -6.52 -13.65
CA ILE A 71 36.83 -7.94 -14.03
C ILE A 71 36.99 -8.11 -15.54
N VAL A 72 36.35 -7.26 -16.35
CA VAL A 72 36.35 -7.38 -17.83
C VAL A 72 37.63 -6.84 -18.47
N ARG A 73 38.39 -5.98 -17.80
CA ARG A 73 39.69 -5.45 -18.26
C ARG A 73 40.91 -6.12 -17.61
N GLY A 74 40.68 -7.12 -16.75
CA GLY A 74 41.71 -7.94 -16.11
C GLY A 74 42.00 -9.20 -16.91
#